data_AF-A0A8T2TLZ7-F1
#
_entry.id   AF-A0A8T2TLZ7-F1
#
_cell.length_a   1.000
_cell.length_b   1.000
_cell.length_c   1.000
_cell.angle_alpha   90.00
_cell.angle_beta   90.00
_cell.angle_gamma   90.00
#
_symmetry.space_group_name_H-M   'P 1'
#
loop_
_entity.id
_entity.type
_entity.pdbx_description
1 polymer ?
#
loop_
_entity_poly.entity_id
_entity_poly.type
_entity_poly.pdbx_seq_one_letter_code
_entity_poly.pdbx_strand_id
1 'polypeptide(L)'
;MAASGVLGSPTSSSPTAAMQSSPPRSPIQSQQQHYHNQQHHHQQPRPTGLRFPSLASEGFQHRDRRWVVRAATVPDSRRPSTDQMLVYVPPHPLIKHWISVLRNELSPPPIFKSAMAELGRYLIYEASRDWLSTVTGEVQTPCGVADVEFIDPRDPVRVIPILRAGLVLVEHIASVLPAAQTYHIGFERDEITLKPRLYLNKLPESFPDNARILVADPMLATGGTMVATIDLLKERNVDHRLIRVVSAVAAPPALKLLGERFPGLRVYTGIIDPSLNEKGFIVPGLGDAGDRSFGT
;
A
#
# COMPACT_ATOMS: atom_id res chain seq x y z
N MET A 1 -50.48 75.10 27.40
CA MET A 1 -51.17 74.35 26.34
C MET A 1 -51.10 72.87 26.74
N ALA A 2 -52.10 72.32 27.45
CA ALA A 2 -53.40 71.84 26.93
C ALA A 2 -53.19 70.66 25.95
N ALA A 3 -53.36 69.38 26.37
CA ALA A 3 -54.63 68.60 26.50
C ALA A 3 -54.99 67.90 25.16
N SER A 4 -55.49 66.66 25.00
CA SER A 4 -55.95 65.52 25.85
C SER A 4 -55.77 64.18 25.05
N GLY A 5 -56.02 62.94 25.52
CA GLY A 5 -56.42 62.40 26.83
C GLY A 5 -56.95 60.92 26.75
N VAL A 6 -57.29 60.35 27.92
CA VAL A 6 -58.27 59.28 28.31
C VAL A 6 -59.10 58.57 27.21
N LEU A 7 -59.40 57.25 27.18
CA LEU A 7 -59.57 56.13 28.16
C LEU A 7 -58.93 54.81 27.62
N GLY A 8 -58.97 53.59 28.21
CA GLY A 8 -59.62 53.02 29.41
C GLY A 8 -59.36 51.49 29.59
N SER A 9 -60.21 50.78 30.36
CA SER A 9 -60.21 49.31 30.67
C SER A 9 -61.65 48.85 31.05
N PRO A 10 -62.05 47.56 31.31
CA PRO A 10 -61.26 46.34 31.61
C PRO A 10 -61.80 44.95 31.10
N THR A 11 -61.05 43.86 31.40
CA THR A 11 -61.44 42.44 31.69
C THR A 11 -62.63 41.70 31.03
N SER A 12 -62.39 40.48 30.49
CA SER A 12 -62.90 39.19 31.06
C SER A 12 -62.53 37.88 30.29
N SER A 13 -62.38 36.79 31.05
CA SER A 13 -62.67 35.35 30.73
C SER A 13 -61.97 34.56 29.59
N SER A 14 -61.27 33.49 30.02
CA SER A 14 -60.84 32.24 29.34
C SER A 14 -62.06 31.34 28.90
N PRO A 15 -61.94 30.12 28.28
CA PRO A 15 -60.76 29.24 28.14
C PRO A 15 -60.59 28.37 26.85
N THR A 16 -59.44 27.68 26.78
CA THR A 16 -59.13 26.37 26.12
C THR A 16 -59.58 26.03 24.68
N ALA A 17 -58.58 25.77 23.82
CA ALA A 17 -58.45 24.51 23.07
C ALA A 17 -56.96 24.24 22.75
N ALA A 18 -56.51 22.98 22.80
CA ALA A 18 -55.11 22.60 22.63
C ALA A 18 -54.84 22.00 21.23
N MET A 19 -53.71 22.35 20.63
CA MET A 19 -53.06 21.53 19.59
C MET A 19 -51.53 21.62 19.75
N GLN A 20 -50.90 20.50 20.11
CA GLN A 20 -49.45 20.35 20.08
C GLN A 20 -49.01 20.11 18.63
N SER A 21 -48.18 20.99 18.07
CA SER A 21 -47.57 20.80 16.76
C SER A 21 -46.28 19.97 16.88
N SER A 22 -46.25 18.81 16.24
CA SER A 22 -45.02 18.03 16.06
C SER A 22 -44.10 18.70 15.02
N PRO A 23 -42.77 18.65 15.18
CA PRO A 23 -41.84 19.22 14.19
C PRO A 23 -41.83 18.40 12.88
N PRO A 24 -41.47 19.02 11.73
CA PRO A 24 -41.55 18.39 10.42
C PRO A 24 -40.50 17.28 10.22
N ARG A 25 -40.88 16.21 9.50
CA ARG A 25 -39.96 15.12 9.13
C ARG A 25 -38.96 15.56 8.05
N SER A 26 -37.71 15.15 8.20
CA SER A 26 -36.61 15.42 7.25
C SER A 26 -36.77 14.66 5.92
N PRO A 27 -36.35 15.24 4.77
CA PRO A 27 -36.64 14.73 3.40
C PRO A 27 -35.83 13.50 2.95
N ILE A 28 -35.35 12.66 3.87
CA ILE A 28 -34.45 11.52 3.56
C ILE A 28 -35.22 10.18 3.46
N GLN A 29 -36.43 10.08 4.04
CA GLN A 29 -37.19 8.82 4.05
C GLN A 29 -38.00 8.52 2.77
N SER A 30 -38.12 9.47 1.83
CA SER A 30 -38.87 9.28 0.58
C SER A 30 -38.08 8.62 -0.56
N GLN A 31 -36.73 8.58 -0.50
CA GLN A 31 -35.91 7.96 -1.55
C GLN A 31 -35.73 6.44 -1.39
N GLN A 32 -35.87 5.89 -0.18
CA GLN A 32 -35.69 4.44 0.04
C GLN A 32 -36.87 3.57 -0.44
N GLN A 33 -38.07 4.14 -0.61
CA GLN A 33 -39.23 3.40 -1.14
C GLN A 33 -39.28 3.33 -2.68
N HIS A 34 -38.51 4.13 -3.41
CA HIS A 34 -38.39 4.01 -4.87
C HIS A 34 -37.35 2.97 -5.33
N TYR A 35 -36.36 2.65 -4.49
CA TYR A 35 -35.31 1.67 -4.84
C TYR A 35 -35.74 0.20 -4.72
N HIS A 36 -36.88 -0.09 -4.07
CA HIS A 36 -37.30 -1.47 -3.77
C HIS A 36 -38.33 -2.05 -4.76
N ASN A 37 -38.70 -1.31 -5.82
CA ASN A 37 -39.81 -1.69 -6.72
C ASN A 37 -39.42 -1.76 -8.22
N GLN A 38 -38.13 -1.93 -8.53
CA GLN A 38 -37.61 -2.08 -9.90
C GLN A 38 -36.80 -3.39 -10.11
N GLN A 39 -37.11 -4.47 -9.37
CA GLN A 39 -36.44 -5.78 -9.52
C GLN A 39 -37.24 -6.83 -10.32
N HIS A 40 -38.21 -6.41 -11.14
CA HIS A 40 -38.86 -7.32 -12.09
C HIS A 40 -38.79 -6.79 -13.52
N HIS A 41 -38.49 -7.72 -14.44
CA HIS A 41 -38.20 -7.53 -15.87
C HIS A 41 -36.92 -6.74 -16.21
N HIS A 42 -35.83 -7.48 -16.46
CA HIS A 42 -34.97 -7.28 -17.64
C HIS A 42 -34.30 -8.62 -17.98
N GLN A 43 -34.78 -9.31 -19.02
CA GLN A 43 -34.11 -10.52 -19.54
C GLN A 43 -32.90 -10.09 -20.38
N GLN A 44 -31.71 -10.55 -20.01
CA GLN A 44 -30.50 -10.28 -20.81
C GLN A 44 -30.51 -11.14 -22.08
N PRO A 45 -30.34 -10.56 -23.29
CA PRO A 45 -30.07 -11.34 -24.49
C PRO A 45 -28.67 -11.97 -24.40
N ARG A 46 -28.56 -13.24 -24.82
CA ARG A 46 -27.27 -13.94 -24.90
C ARG A 46 -26.37 -13.27 -25.94
N PRO A 47 -25.04 -13.20 -25.73
CA PRO A 47 -24.14 -12.62 -26.72
C PRO A 47 -24.13 -13.45 -28.01
N THR A 48 -24.59 -12.84 -29.10
CA THR A 48 -24.56 -13.42 -30.44
C THR A 48 -23.10 -13.55 -30.90
N GLY A 49 -22.67 -14.77 -31.25
CA GLY A 49 -21.28 -15.01 -31.64
C GLY A 49 -20.89 -14.28 -32.93
N LEU A 50 -19.78 -13.56 -32.89
CA LEU A 50 -19.12 -13.01 -34.08
C LEU A 50 -18.59 -14.17 -34.95
N ARG A 51 -19.27 -14.42 -36.08
CA ARG A 51 -18.77 -15.34 -37.11
C ARG A 51 -17.74 -14.62 -37.98
N PHE A 52 -16.48 -15.02 -37.88
CA PHE A 52 -15.49 -14.76 -38.92
C PHE A 52 -15.63 -15.81 -40.05
N PRO A 53 -15.37 -15.44 -41.32
CA PRO A 53 -15.46 -16.37 -42.44
C PRO A 53 -14.42 -17.49 -42.33
N SER A 54 -14.82 -18.72 -42.61
CA SER A 54 -13.94 -19.89 -42.55
C SER A 54 -12.99 -19.94 -43.74
N LEU A 55 -11.69 -19.78 -43.50
CA LEU A 55 -10.66 -20.34 -44.37
C LEU A 55 -10.41 -21.78 -43.95
N ALA A 56 -10.46 -22.69 -44.92
CA ALA A 56 -10.40 -24.12 -44.67
C ALA A 56 -8.95 -24.59 -44.44
N SER A 57 -8.79 -25.43 -43.42
CA SER A 57 -7.78 -26.49 -43.29
C SER A 57 -6.32 -26.17 -43.62
N GLU A 58 -5.50 -26.08 -42.57
CA GLU A 58 -4.45 -27.08 -42.37
C GLU A 58 -4.32 -27.43 -40.88
N GLY A 59 -3.92 -28.67 -40.58
CA GLY A 59 -4.26 -29.31 -39.30
C GLY A 59 -3.41 -28.86 -38.11
N PHE A 60 -3.99 -28.07 -37.19
CA PHE A 60 -3.43 -27.89 -35.84
C PHE A 60 -4.30 -28.61 -34.81
N GLN A 61 -3.81 -29.73 -34.28
CA GLN A 61 -4.50 -30.44 -33.20
C GLN A 61 -4.49 -29.59 -31.93
N HIS A 62 -5.64 -29.04 -31.55
CA HIS A 62 -5.87 -28.45 -30.24
C HIS A 62 -5.76 -29.55 -29.17
N ARG A 63 -4.55 -29.81 -28.68
CA ARG A 63 -4.34 -30.59 -27.45
C ARG A 63 -4.64 -29.68 -26.27
N ASP A 64 -5.63 -30.06 -25.46
CA ASP A 64 -5.83 -29.52 -24.11
C ASP A 64 -4.63 -29.85 -23.21
N ARG A 65 -3.55 -29.07 -23.36
CA ARG A 65 -2.36 -29.15 -22.50
C ARG A 65 -2.65 -28.43 -21.19
N ARG A 66 -3.31 -29.15 -20.28
CA ARG A 66 -3.47 -28.75 -18.89
C ARG A 66 -2.08 -28.57 -18.26
N TRP A 67 -1.73 -27.34 -17.89
CA TRP A 67 -0.45 -27.02 -17.26
C TRP A 67 -0.23 -27.84 -15.99
N VAL A 68 0.78 -28.71 -15.99
CA VAL A 68 1.18 -29.49 -14.80
C VAL A 68 2.11 -28.63 -13.97
N VAL A 69 1.53 -27.79 -13.13
CA VAL A 69 2.28 -27.01 -12.14
C VAL A 69 3.01 -27.95 -11.20
N ARG A 70 4.34 -27.93 -11.25
CA ARG A 70 5.21 -28.47 -10.20
C ARG A 70 5.85 -27.29 -9.48
N ALA A 71 5.48 -27.11 -8.21
CA ALA A 71 6.15 -26.16 -7.34
C ALA A 71 7.44 -26.81 -6.83
N ALA A 72 8.59 -26.19 -7.12
CA ALA A 72 9.89 -26.64 -6.64
C ALA A 72 10.48 -25.56 -5.73
N THR A 73 10.68 -25.86 -4.46
CA THR A 73 11.37 -24.95 -3.54
C THR A 73 12.87 -25.22 -3.63
N VAL A 74 13.64 -24.32 -4.25
CA VAL A 74 15.10 -24.46 -4.32
C VAL A 74 15.71 -24.17 -2.93
N PRO A 75 16.45 -25.11 -2.31
CA PRO A 75 17.09 -24.88 -1.03
C PRO A 75 18.45 -24.20 -1.23
N ASP A 76 18.55 -22.92 -0.87
CA ASP A 76 19.82 -22.19 -0.82
C ASP A 76 20.68 -22.60 0.39
N SER A 77 21.97 -22.80 0.15
CA SER A 77 22.94 -23.43 1.06
C SER A 77 23.83 -22.44 1.83
N ARG A 78 23.60 -21.13 1.72
CA ARG A 78 24.30 -20.10 2.52
C ARG A 78 23.34 -19.10 3.19
N ARG A 79 22.38 -19.61 3.95
CA ARG A 79 21.56 -18.75 4.81
C ARG A 79 22.38 -18.33 6.05
N PRO A 80 22.56 -17.02 6.31
CA PRO A 80 22.95 -16.56 7.65
C PRO A 80 21.88 -17.00 8.67
N SER A 81 22.24 -17.07 9.95
CA SER A 81 21.35 -17.54 11.02
C SER A 81 19.98 -16.84 10.96
N THR A 82 18.90 -17.62 10.93
CA THR A 82 17.51 -17.14 10.79
C THR A 82 17.00 -16.27 11.95
N ASP A 83 17.83 -16.10 12.99
CA ASP A 83 17.52 -15.36 14.22
C ASP A 83 18.27 -14.01 14.30
N GLN A 84 18.81 -13.51 13.18
CA GLN A 84 19.35 -12.16 13.08
C GLN A 84 18.67 -11.38 11.95
N MET A 85 18.30 -10.12 12.21
CA MET A 85 17.81 -9.21 11.16
C MET A 85 18.95 -8.90 10.18
N LEU A 86 18.65 -8.93 8.88
CA LEU A 86 19.60 -8.63 7.82
C LEU A 86 19.32 -7.25 7.23
N VAL A 87 20.36 -6.43 7.10
CA VAL A 87 20.29 -5.11 6.45
C VAL A 87 21.14 -5.13 5.18
N TYR A 88 20.48 -4.95 4.04
CA TYR A 88 21.10 -4.92 2.72
C TYR A 88 21.24 -3.47 2.25
N VAL A 89 22.47 -3.06 1.94
CA VAL A 89 22.80 -1.80 1.28
C VAL A 89 23.45 -2.14 -0.06
N PRO A 90 22.68 -2.31 -1.16
CA PRO A 90 23.23 -2.84 -2.40
C PRO A 90 24.25 -1.85 -3.00
N PRO A 91 25.49 -2.27 -3.31
CA PRO A 91 26.59 -1.37 -3.67
C PRO A 91 26.53 -0.85 -5.12
N HIS A 92 25.33 -0.53 -5.62
CA HIS A 92 25.08 -0.21 -7.02
C HIS A 92 25.28 1.30 -7.33
N PRO A 93 26.00 1.67 -8.41
CA PRO A 93 26.21 3.08 -8.77
C PRO A 93 24.91 3.88 -8.98
N LEU A 94 23.88 3.29 -9.60
CA LEU A 94 22.59 3.98 -9.79
C LEU A 94 21.83 4.22 -8.48
N ILE A 95 21.97 3.36 -7.47
CA ILE A 95 21.40 3.61 -6.13
C ILE A 95 22.08 4.82 -5.51
N LYS A 96 23.42 4.90 -5.58
CA LYS A 96 24.19 6.06 -5.10
C LYS A 96 23.83 7.35 -5.86
N HIS A 97 23.60 7.26 -7.17
CA HIS A 97 23.14 8.38 -7.99
C HIS A 97 21.79 8.91 -7.50
N TRP A 98 20.77 8.05 -7.37
CA TRP A 98 19.45 8.49 -6.91
C TRP A 98 19.47 9.02 -5.48
N ILE A 99 20.23 8.41 -4.57
CA ILE A 99 20.48 8.96 -3.22
C ILE A 99 21.08 10.37 -3.30
N SER A 100 22.01 10.64 -4.22
CA SER A 100 22.58 11.97 -4.40
C SER A 100 21.54 13.00 -4.89
N VAL A 101 20.65 12.61 -5.81
CA VAL A 101 19.54 13.48 -6.27
C VAL A 101 18.55 13.76 -5.14
N LEU A 102 18.25 12.77 -4.30
CA LEU A 102 17.38 12.92 -3.14
C LEU A 102 18.03 13.78 -2.04
N ARG A 103 19.35 13.73 -1.86
CA ARG A 103 20.07 14.59 -0.89
C ARG A 103 20.15 16.04 -1.31
N ASN A 104 20.20 16.33 -2.61
CA ASN A 104 20.32 17.68 -3.11
C ASN A 104 19.09 18.52 -2.73
N GLU A 105 19.25 19.50 -1.84
CA GLU A 105 18.20 20.43 -1.43
C GLU A 105 17.59 21.18 -2.63
N LEU A 106 18.40 21.48 -3.65
CA LEU A 106 17.98 22.17 -4.87
C LEU A 106 17.18 21.29 -5.86
N SER A 107 17.03 19.98 -5.61
CA SER A 107 16.19 19.11 -6.45
C SER A 107 14.71 19.42 -6.21
N PRO A 108 13.96 19.95 -7.20
CA PRO A 108 12.55 20.35 -7.01
C PRO A 108 11.63 19.12 -6.90
N PRO A 109 10.39 19.27 -6.39
CA PRO A 109 9.53 18.13 -6.06
C PRO A 109 9.30 17.11 -7.18
N PRO A 110 9.11 17.48 -8.47
CA PRO A 110 8.99 16.50 -9.54
C PRO A 110 10.26 15.63 -9.72
N ILE A 111 11.44 16.23 -9.58
CA ILE A 111 12.73 15.54 -9.70
C ILE A 111 12.99 14.66 -8.48
N PHE A 112 12.69 15.15 -7.27
CA PHE A 112 12.78 14.35 -6.04
C PHE A 112 11.84 13.13 -6.13
N LYS A 113 10.60 13.34 -6.58
CA LYS A 113 9.59 12.29 -6.75
C LYS A 113 10.06 11.22 -7.75
N SER A 114 10.52 11.61 -8.94
CA SER A 114 11.05 10.67 -9.92
C SER A 114 12.29 9.92 -9.44
N ALA A 115 13.21 10.58 -8.73
CA ALA A 115 14.38 9.94 -8.15
C ALA A 115 14.02 8.91 -7.05
N MET A 116 12.99 9.21 -6.25
CA MET A 116 12.47 8.30 -5.22
C MET A 116 11.80 7.07 -5.84
N ALA A 117 11.02 7.26 -6.91
CA ALA A 117 10.38 6.17 -7.66
C ALA A 117 11.42 5.24 -8.32
N GLU A 118 12.46 5.81 -8.95
CA GLU A 118 13.55 5.04 -9.55
C GLU A 118 14.40 4.31 -8.50
N LEU A 119 14.77 4.97 -7.39
CA LEU A 119 15.45 4.31 -6.27
C LEU A 119 14.64 3.13 -5.74
N GLY A 120 13.33 3.34 -5.56
CA GLY A 120 12.37 2.30 -5.18
C GLY A 120 12.40 1.11 -6.14
N ARG A 121 12.35 1.35 -7.45
CA ARG A 121 12.43 0.31 -8.49
C ARG A 121 13.69 -0.56 -8.33
N TYR A 122 14.86 0.05 -8.12
CA TYR A 122 16.11 -0.70 -7.90
C TYR A 122 16.14 -1.47 -6.58
N LEU A 123 15.71 -0.85 -5.48
CA LEU A 123 15.70 -1.51 -4.17
C LEU A 123 14.69 -2.67 -4.09
N ILE A 124 13.54 -2.54 -4.76
CA ILE A 124 12.52 -3.60 -4.84
C ILE A 124 12.99 -4.76 -5.72
N TYR A 125 13.76 -4.49 -6.78
CA TYR A 125 14.42 -5.53 -7.58
C TYR A 125 15.48 -6.29 -6.77
N GLU A 126 16.31 -5.59 -5.99
CA GLU A 126 17.24 -6.27 -5.05
C GLU A 126 16.48 -7.04 -3.95
N ALA A 127 15.35 -6.50 -3.49
CA ALA A 127 14.48 -7.15 -2.52
C ALA A 127 13.61 -8.29 -3.09
N SER A 128 13.61 -8.55 -4.40
CA SER A 128 12.89 -9.71 -4.99
C SER A 128 13.80 -10.85 -5.43
N ARG A 129 15.10 -10.59 -5.58
CA ARG A 129 16.16 -11.45 -6.14
C ARG A 129 16.12 -12.93 -5.77
N ASP A 130 15.83 -13.26 -4.52
CA ASP A 130 15.84 -14.61 -3.92
C ASP A 130 14.50 -14.97 -3.24
N TRP A 131 13.42 -14.25 -3.56
CA TRP A 131 12.20 -14.26 -2.75
C TRP A 131 11.00 -14.95 -3.38
N LEU A 132 10.81 -14.78 -4.68
CA LEU A 132 9.53 -15.00 -5.34
C LEU A 132 9.19 -16.49 -5.46
N SER A 133 7.90 -16.84 -5.39
CA SER A 133 7.41 -18.17 -5.74
C SER A 133 7.52 -18.37 -7.25
N THR A 134 8.02 -19.51 -7.69
CA THR A 134 8.12 -19.89 -9.10
C THR A 134 7.37 -21.18 -9.42
N VAL A 135 7.02 -21.35 -10.69
CA VAL A 135 6.41 -22.56 -11.26
C VAL A 135 7.10 -22.93 -12.56
N THR A 136 7.40 -24.22 -12.74
CA THR A 136 8.02 -24.74 -13.96
C THR A 136 6.98 -25.24 -14.97
N GLY A 137 7.27 -25.17 -16.26
CA GLY A 137 6.46 -25.76 -17.33
C GLY A 137 7.19 -25.81 -18.68
N GLU A 138 6.48 -26.22 -19.72
CA GLU A 138 6.97 -26.24 -21.11
C GLU A 138 6.30 -25.13 -21.94
N VAL A 139 7.04 -24.47 -22.83
CA VAL A 139 6.48 -23.59 -23.88
C VAL A 139 6.94 -23.99 -25.26
N GLN A 140 6.11 -23.71 -26.26
CA GLN A 140 6.50 -23.80 -27.66
C GLN A 140 7.20 -22.49 -28.07
N THR A 141 8.49 -22.56 -28.34
CA THR A 141 9.25 -21.48 -29.00
C THR A 141 9.15 -21.62 -30.53
N PRO A 142 9.57 -20.61 -31.32
CA PRO A 142 9.68 -20.73 -32.77
C PRO A 142 10.63 -21.86 -33.25
N CYS A 143 11.50 -22.38 -32.38
CA CYS A 143 12.52 -23.38 -32.74
C CYS A 143 12.30 -24.75 -32.08
N GLY A 144 11.30 -24.91 -31.22
CA GLY A 144 11.05 -26.16 -30.48
C GLY A 144 10.41 -25.95 -29.11
N VAL A 145 10.14 -27.04 -28.40
CA VAL A 145 9.69 -26.98 -26.99
C VAL A 145 10.87 -26.59 -26.10
N ALA A 146 10.63 -25.73 -25.12
CA ALA A 146 11.61 -25.35 -24.09
C ALA A 146 11.01 -25.45 -22.69
N ASP A 147 11.79 -25.98 -21.75
CA ASP A 147 11.52 -25.88 -20.33
C ASP A 147 11.69 -24.42 -19.87
N VAL A 148 10.76 -23.95 -19.05
CA VAL A 148 10.72 -22.57 -18.54
C VAL A 148 10.27 -22.49 -17.10
N GLU A 149 10.66 -21.40 -16.44
CA GLU A 149 10.24 -21.03 -15.10
C GLU A 149 9.53 -19.67 -15.14
N PHE A 150 8.39 -19.58 -14.45
CA PHE A 150 7.59 -18.36 -14.31
C PHE A 150 7.44 -17.97 -12.85
N ILE A 151 7.28 -16.68 -12.56
CA ILE A 151 6.77 -16.22 -11.27
C ILE A 151 5.33 -16.73 -11.10
N ASP A 152 4.99 -17.30 -9.95
CA ASP A 152 3.64 -17.80 -9.68
C ASP A 152 2.64 -16.64 -9.45
N PRO A 153 1.69 -16.38 -10.37
CA PRO A 153 0.73 -15.29 -10.20
C PRO A 153 -0.31 -15.56 -9.11
N ARG A 154 -0.39 -16.79 -8.58
CA ARG A 154 -1.36 -17.18 -7.53
C ARG A 154 -0.85 -16.86 -6.12
N ASP A 155 0.45 -16.57 -5.98
CA ASP A 155 1.08 -16.17 -4.73
C ASP A 155 1.76 -14.78 -4.87
N PRO A 156 0.95 -13.72 -5.04
CA PRO A 156 1.46 -12.38 -5.31
C PRO A 156 2.17 -11.78 -4.09
N VAL A 157 3.17 -10.91 -4.31
CA VAL A 157 3.70 -10.09 -3.22
C VAL A 157 2.67 -9.02 -2.84
N ARG A 158 2.40 -8.88 -1.53
CA ARG A 158 1.49 -7.88 -0.98
C ARG A 158 2.31 -6.66 -0.59
N VAL A 159 2.05 -5.52 -1.22
CA VAL A 159 2.87 -4.30 -1.13
C VAL A 159 2.14 -3.26 -0.28
N ILE A 160 2.83 -2.68 0.68
CA ILE A 160 2.26 -1.83 1.71
C ILE A 160 3.10 -0.54 1.84
N PRO A 161 2.85 0.47 0.99
CA PRO A 161 3.35 1.83 1.21
C PRO A 161 2.80 2.41 2.51
N ILE A 162 3.71 2.93 3.35
CA ILE A 162 3.36 3.79 4.48
C ILE A 162 3.09 5.20 3.94
N LEU A 163 1.85 5.67 4.07
CA LEU A 163 1.44 6.97 3.56
C LEU A 163 2.09 8.12 4.36
N ARG A 164 2.44 9.25 3.73
CA ARG A 164 2.30 9.56 2.28
C ARG A 164 3.48 9.06 1.44
N ALA A 165 4.71 9.21 1.94
CA ALA A 165 5.93 9.13 1.13
C ALA A 165 6.22 7.72 0.58
N GLY A 166 5.74 6.66 1.23
CA GLY A 166 5.87 5.27 0.76
C GLY A 166 5.23 5.01 -0.60
N LEU A 167 4.20 5.77 -1.00
CA LEU A 167 3.58 5.65 -2.33
C LEU A 167 4.58 5.92 -3.46
N VAL A 168 5.45 6.91 -3.28
CA VAL A 168 6.42 7.32 -4.29
C VAL A 168 7.51 6.26 -4.42
N LEU A 169 7.96 5.69 -3.29
CA LEU A 169 8.95 4.62 -3.26
C LEU A 169 8.44 3.32 -3.93
N VAL A 170 7.13 3.14 -4.11
CA VAL A 170 6.54 2.00 -4.83
C VAL A 170 5.92 2.39 -6.18
N GLU A 171 6.13 3.62 -6.67
CA GLU A 171 5.48 4.14 -7.88
C GLU A 171 5.78 3.31 -9.16
N HIS A 172 6.92 2.60 -9.19
CA HIS A 172 7.30 1.72 -10.30
C HIS A 172 7.18 0.22 -9.98
N ILE A 173 6.45 -0.16 -8.93
CA ILE A 173 6.31 -1.55 -8.46
C ILE A 173 5.91 -2.55 -9.56
N ALA A 174 4.95 -2.19 -10.41
CA ALA A 174 4.42 -3.08 -11.44
C ALA A 174 5.46 -3.44 -12.53
N SER A 175 6.52 -2.63 -12.69
CA SER A 175 7.64 -2.94 -13.60
C SER A 175 8.59 -4.01 -13.06
N VAL A 176 8.50 -4.35 -11.77
CA VAL A 176 9.34 -5.34 -11.08
C VAL A 176 8.51 -6.55 -10.62
N LEU A 177 7.33 -6.30 -10.04
CA LEU A 177 6.44 -7.32 -9.48
C LEU A 177 5.07 -7.22 -10.17
N PRO A 178 4.87 -7.85 -11.34
CA PRO A 178 3.69 -7.62 -12.19
C PRO A 178 2.37 -8.13 -11.59
N ALA A 179 2.42 -9.07 -10.65
CA ALA A 179 1.25 -9.61 -9.95
C ALA A 179 1.00 -8.96 -8.57
N ALA A 180 1.73 -7.90 -8.19
CA ALA A 180 1.67 -7.34 -6.84
C ALA A 180 0.27 -6.83 -6.44
N GLN A 181 -0.10 -7.03 -5.16
CA GLN A 181 -1.34 -6.53 -4.57
C GLN A 181 -1.04 -5.40 -3.59
N THR A 182 -1.53 -4.19 -3.86
CA THR A 182 -1.22 -3.01 -3.02
C THR A 182 -2.30 -2.76 -1.96
N TYR A 183 -1.88 -2.67 -0.70
CA TYR A 183 -2.69 -2.24 0.45
C TYR A 183 -2.13 -0.91 1.01
N HIS A 184 -2.90 -0.23 1.85
CA HIS A 184 -2.54 1.12 2.33
C HIS A 184 -2.66 1.22 3.84
N ILE A 185 -1.63 1.80 4.47
CA ILE A 185 -1.63 2.20 5.88
C ILE A 185 -1.10 3.63 6.00
N GLY A 186 -1.74 4.44 6.82
CA GLY A 186 -1.38 5.82 7.05
C GLY A 186 -1.08 6.06 8.52
N PHE A 187 0.13 6.55 8.78
CA PHE A 187 0.57 6.98 10.10
C PHE A 187 0.93 8.46 10.08
N GLU A 188 0.48 9.19 11.07
CA GLU A 188 0.99 10.51 11.43
C GLU A 188 1.90 10.37 12.65
N ARG A 189 2.82 11.30 12.85
CA ARG A 189 3.64 11.37 14.08
C ARG A 189 3.07 12.46 14.98
N ASP A 190 2.89 12.13 16.24
CA ASP A 190 2.68 13.12 17.28
C ASP A 190 3.97 13.93 17.45
N GLU A 191 3.92 15.25 17.27
CA GLU A 191 5.10 16.13 17.20
C GLU A 191 5.89 16.20 18.52
N ILE A 192 5.24 15.91 19.65
CA ILE A 192 5.82 16.01 21.00
C ILE A 192 6.44 14.68 21.42
N THR A 193 5.72 13.58 21.22
CA THR A 193 6.11 12.23 21.68
C THR A 193 6.82 11.39 20.61
N LEU A 194 6.81 11.84 19.35
CA LEU A 194 7.28 11.13 18.15
C LEU A 194 6.65 9.75 17.95
N LYS A 195 5.53 9.46 18.63
CA LYS A 195 4.81 8.19 18.51
C LYS A 195 3.94 8.17 17.24
N PRO A 196 3.88 7.04 16.52
CA PRO A 196 3.01 6.90 15.36
C PRO A 196 1.56 6.73 15.80
N ARG A 197 0.65 7.54 15.22
CA ARG A 197 -0.81 7.36 15.32
C ARG A 197 -1.35 6.87 13.98
N LEU A 198 -2.08 5.76 14.00
CA LEU A 198 -2.67 5.15 12.80
C LEU A 198 -3.95 5.91 12.41
N TYR A 199 -3.94 6.58 11.25
CA TYR A 199 -5.11 7.31 10.73
C TYR A 199 -5.81 6.60 9.56
N LEU A 200 -5.12 5.67 8.88
CA LEU A 200 -5.70 4.85 7.81
C LEU A 200 -5.23 3.40 7.94
N ASN A 201 -6.17 2.47 7.92
CA ASN A 201 -5.91 1.04 7.80
C ASN A 201 -6.81 0.45 6.71
N LYS A 202 -6.19 -0.05 5.64
CA LYS A 202 -6.85 -0.80 4.55
C LYS A 202 -6.23 -2.19 4.34
N LEU A 203 -5.67 -2.76 5.41
CA LEU A 203 -5.29 -4.17 5.44
C LEU A 203 -6.54 -5.06 5.56
N PRO A 204 -6.51 -6.32 5.08
CA PRO A 204 -7.55 -7.31 5.38
C PRO A 204 -7.57 -7.66 6.88
N GLU A 205 -8.58 -8.42 7.31
CA GLU A 205 -8.65 -8.96 8.68
C GLU A 205 -7.55 -10.00 8.96
N SER A 206 -7.13 -10.74 7.94
CA SER A 206 -6.01 -11.69 8.00
C SER A 206 -5.37 -11.87 6.61
N PHE A 207 -4.11 -12.28 6.57
CA PHE A 207 -3.42 -12.70 5.35
C PHE A 207 -3.34 -14.24 5.26
N PRO A 208 -3.24 -14.82 4.05
CA PRO A 208 -2.98 -16.24 3.88
C PRO A 208 -1.67 -16.67 4.53
N ASP A 209 -1.59 -17.93 4.97
CA ASP A 209 -0.35 -18.52 5.44
C ASP A 209 0.75 -18.37 4.39
N ASN A 210 1.95 -17.98 4.83
CA ASN A 210 3.12 -17.67 3.99
C ASN A 210 3.00 -16.42 3.09
N ALA A 211 2.06 -15.50 3.37
CA ALA A 211 1.96 -14.23 2.65
C ALA A 211 3.27 -13.42 2.68
N ARG A 212 3.84 -13.17 1.49
CA ARG A 212 5.00 -12.30 1.30
C ARG A 212 4.58 -10.84 1.32
N ILE A 213 5.12 -10.07 2.28
CA ILE A 213 4.78 -8.65 2.44
C ILE A 213 6.00 -7.77 2.14
N LEU A 214 5.83 -6.77 1.29
CA LEU A 214 6.82 -5.70 1.08
C LEU A 214 6.28 -4.42 1.73
N VAL A 215 6.95 -3.92 2.77
CA VAL A 215 6.58 -2.66 3.42
C VAL A 215 7.53 -1.56 2.95
N ALA A 216 6.99 -0.43 2.50
CA ALA A 216 7.77 0.66 1.93
C ALA A 216 7.61 1.96 2.72
N ASP A 217 8.71 2.46 3.28
CA ASP A 217 8.81 3.74 3.99
C ASP A 217 10.18 4.37 3.65
N PRO A 218 10.25 5.56 3.01
CA PRO A 218 11.51 6.16 2.62
C PRO A 218 12.50 6.43 3.75
N MET A 219 12.04 6.60 5.00
CA MET A 219 12.86 7.11 6.10
C MET A 219 12.77 6.27 7.38
N LEU A 220 13.63 5.27 7.51
CA LEU A 220 13.78 4.49 8.74
C LEU A 220 14.60 5.26 9.79
N ALA A 221 13.98 6.26 10.42
CA ALA A 221 14.60 7.16 11.39
C ALA A 221 14.67 6.56 12.82
N THR A 222 13.56 6.63 13.57
CA THR A 222 13.44 6.06 14.92
C THR A 222 12.94 4.62 14.92
N GLY A 223 12.39 4.14 13.80
CA GLY A 223 11.82 2.80 13.64
C GLY A 223 10.38 2.63 14.16
N GLY A 224 9.86 3.57 14.97
CA GLY A 224 8.54 3.43 15.61
C GLY A 224 7.38 3.14 14.65
N THR A 225 7.31 3.85 13.52
CA THR A 225 6.27 3.62 12.49
C THR A 225 6.37 2.22 11.85
N MET A 226 7.60 1.73 11.62
CA MET A 226 7.84 0.41 11.06
C MET A 226 7.54 -0.70 12.08
N VAL A 227 7.86 -0.47 13.36
CA VAL A 227 7.48 -1.33 14.47
C VAL A 227 5.96 -1.50 14.58
N ALA A 228 5.21 -0.40 14.59
CA ALA A 228 3.75 -0.42 14.63
C ALA A 228 3.15 -1.11 13.40
N THR A 229 3.76 -0.92 12.22
CA THR A 229 3.37 -1.60 10.98
C THR A 229 3.55 -3.12 11.05
N ILE A 230 4.70 -3.59 11.53
CA ILE A 230 4.99 -5.03 11.59
C ILE A 230 4.13 -5.72 12.66
N ASP A 231 3.81 -5.06 13.77
CA ASP A 231 2.85 -5.60 14.74
C ASP A 231 1.45 -5.77 14.13
N LEU A 232 0.95 -4.73 13.44
CA LEU A 232 -0.33 -4.74 12.75
C LEU A 232 -0.42 -5.87 11.71
N LEU A 233 0.71 -6.28 11.12
CA LEU A 233 0.82 -7.42 10.22
C LEU A 233 0.88 -8.77 10.97
N LYS A 234 1.60 -8.86 12.09
CA LYS A 234 1.63 -10.07 12.93
C LYS A 234 0.26 -10.40 13.52
N GLU A 235 -0.51 -9.39 13.92
CA GLU A 235 -1.93 -9.52 14.30
C GLU A 235 -2.80 -10.13 13.18
N ARG A 236 -2.34 -10.05 11.93
CA ARG A 236 -3.02 -10.52 10.71
C ARG A 236 -2.35 -11.77 10.12
N ASN A 237 -1.77 -12.59 10.98
CA ASN A 237 -1.16 -13.88 10.64
C ASN A 237 0.08 -13.80 9.71
N VAL A 238 0.78 -12.65 9.67
CA VAL A 238 2.03 -12.52 8.89
C VAL A 238 3.24 -12.90 9.76
N ASP A 239 4.04 -13.87 9.30
CA ASP A 239 5.40 -14.06 9.81
C ASP A 239 6.31 -12.92 9.34
N HIS A 240 6.91 -12.20 10.29
CA HIS A 240 7.84 -11.11 10.03
C HIS A 240 9.10 -11.54 9.25
N ARG A 241 9.46 -12.83 9.25
CA ARG A 241 10.54 -13.39 8.41
C ARG A 241 10.19 -13.40 6.91
N LEU A 242 8.90 -13.28 6.58
CA LEU A 242 8.35 -13.10 5.23
C LEU A 242 8.04 -11.62 4.91
N ILE A 243 8.43 -10.69 5.77
CA ILE A 243 8.40 -9.25 5.49
C ILE A 243 9.76 -8.82 4.93
N ARG A 244 9.73 -8.04 3.85
CA ARG A 244 10.89 -7.25 3.37
C ARG A 244 10.54 -5.77 3.49
N VAL A 245 11.36 -5.03 4.22
CA VAL A 245 11.24 -3.57 4.35
C VAL A 245 12.09 -2.90 3.29
N VAL A 246 11.56 -1.90 2.60
CA VAL A 246 12.29 -1.08 1.61
C VAL A 246 12.26 0.38 2.05
N SER A 247 13.42 1.04 2.03
CA SER A 247 13.60 2.44 2.43
C SER A 247 14.65 3.15 1.59
N ALA A 248 14.55 4.46 1.41
CA ALA A 248 15.60 5.22 0.75
C ALA A 248 16.82 5.38 1.67
N VAL A 249 16.57 5.73 2.95
CA VAL A 249 17.59 5.94 3.97
C VAL A 249 17.16 5.33 5.30
N ALA A 250 18.12 4.76 6.03
CA ALA A 250 17.94 4.26 7.39
C ALA A 250 18.98 4.86 8.35
N ALA A 251 18.67 4.84 9.65
CA ALA A 251 19.58 5.24 10.72
C ALA A 251 19.73 4.14 11.79
N PRO A 252 20.87 4.07 12.51
CA PRO A 252 21.12 3.07 13.56
C PRO A 252 20.02 2.90 14.61
N PRO A 253 19.31 3.95 15.09
CA PRO A 253 18.24 3.77 16.07
C PRO A 253 17.09 2.89 15.56
N ALA A 254 16.62 3.10 14.32
CA ALA A 254 15.61 2.24 13.71
C ALA A 254 16.11 0.81 13.52
N LEU A 255 17.33 0.64 12.99
CA LEU A 255 17.89 -0.68 12.70
C LEU A 255 18.11 -1.49 13.98
N LYS A 256 18.58 -0.87 15.07
CA LYS A 256 18.71 -1.52 16.37
C LYS A 256 17.35 -1.98 16.90
N LEU A 257 16.36 -1.07 16.93
CA LEU A 257 15.02 -1.36 17.44
C LEU A 257 14.31 -2.48 16.65
N LEU A 258 14.46 -2.48 15.31
CA LEU A 258 13.91 -3.53 14.46
C LEU A 258 14.64 -4.87 14.66
N GLY A 259 15.97 -4.85 14.80
CA GLY A 259 16.77 -6.06 15.01
C GLY A 259 16.50 -6.75 16.35
N GLU A 260 16.30 -5.97 17.42
CA GLU A 260 15.94 -6.48 18.74
C GLU A 260 14.53 -7.09 18.78
N ARG A 261 13.61 -6.57 17.96
CA ARG A 261 12.17 -6.87 18.05
C ARG A 261 11.66 -7.85 17.00
N PHE A 262 12.35 -7.97 15.86
CA PHE A 262 11.98 -8.83 14.73
C PHE A 262 13.19 -9.62 14.16
N PRO A 263 13.76 -10.58 14.92
CA PRO A 263 14.79 -11.49 14.43
C PRO A 263 14.45 -12.15 13.08
N GLY A 264 15.36 -12.08 12.11
CA GLY A 264 15.16 -12.65 10.77
C GLY A 264 14.36 -11.76 9.80
N LEU A 265 13.93 -10.56 10.21
CA LEU A 265 13.44 -9.53 9.28
C LEU A 265 14.53 -9.16 8.25
N ARG A 266 14.12 -8.77 7.04
CA ARG A 266 15.05 -8.24 6.02
C ARG A 266 14.74 -6.77 5.71
N VAL A 267 15.75 -5.91 5.79
CA VAL A 267 15.66 -4.49 5.45
C VAL A 267 16.56 -4.22 4.24
N TYR A 268 16.02 -3.56 3.22
CA TYR A 268 16.74 -3.09 2.05
C TYR A 268 16.73 -1.55 2.08
N THR A 269 17.91 -0.94 1.99
CA THR A 269 18.03 0.51 2.04
C THR A 269 19.09 1.04 1.07
N GLY A 270 18.88 2.25 0.54
CA GLY A 270 19.85 2.86 -0.37
C GLY A 270 21.11 3.34 0.34
N ILE A 271 20.99 3.74 1.61
CA ILE A 271 22.11 4.20 2.45
C ILE A 271 21.75 4.12 3.95
N ILE A 272 22.76 3.92 4.80
CA ILE A 272 22.64 4.07 6.25
C ILE A 272 23.40 5.34 6.66
N ASP A 273 22.69 6.27 7.31
CA ASP A 273 23.23 7.53 7.80
C ASP A 273 23.54 7.47 9.30
N PRO A 274 24.55 8.20 9.79
CA PRO A 274 25.15 7.96 11.11
C PRO A 274 24.22 8.23 12.30
N SER A 275 23.31 9.22 12.22
CA SER A 275 22.57 9.68 13.39
C SER A 275 21.21 10.30 13.06
N LEU A 276 20.47 10.63 14.12
CA LEU A 276 19.33 11.54 14.08
C LEU A 276 19.72 12.87 14.75
N ASN A 277 19.04 13.96 14.40
CA ASN A 277 19.06 15.20 15.17
C ASN A 277 18.01 15.20 16.30
N GLU A 278 17.97 16.26 17.11
CA GLU A 278 17.04 16.43 18.24
C GLU A 278 15.55 16.36 17.83
N LYS A 279 15.23 16.68 16.58
CA LYS A 279 13.88 16.60 16.00
C LYS A 279 13.55 15.22 15.41
N GLY A 280 14.45 14.24 15.53
CA GLY A 280 14.27 12.89 14.99
C GLY A 280 14.46 12.75 13.47
N PHE A 281 14.96 13.77 12.78
CA PHE A 281 15.35 13.67 11.37
C PHE A 281 16.71 12.99 11.23
N ILE A 282 16.86 12.17 10.19
CA ILE A 282 18.13 11.52 9.84
C ILE A 282 19.14 12.57 9.37
N VAL A 283 20.42 12.42 9.74
CA VAL A 283 21.51 13.33 9.38
C VAL A 283 22.64 12.55 8.70
N PRO A 284 23.13 12.95 7.50
CA PRO A 284 22.67 14.10 6.70
C PRO A 284 21.25 13.98 6.12
N GLY A 285 20.71 12.77 5.97
CA GLY A 285 19.31 12.55 5.59
C GLY A 285 18.91 13.13 4.22
N LEU A 286 17.60 13.35 4.06
CA LEU A 286 16.96 13.82 2.81
C LEU A 286 15.99 15.01 3.02
N GLY A 287 15.86 15.53 4.25
CA GLY A 287 14.72 16.36 4.67
C GLY A 287 13.46 15.54 4.92
N ASP A 288 12.27 16.16 4.88
CA ASP A 288 11.01 15.41 4.89
C ASP A 288 10.71 14.83 3.50
N ALA A 289 10.76 13.50 3.37
CA ALA A 289 10.54 12.83 2.08
C ALA A 289 9.08 12.92 1.56
N GLY A 290 8.10 13.18 2.43
CA GLY A 290 6.72 13.42 2.03
C GLY A 290 6.57 14.80 1.40
N ASP A 291 6.91 15.84 2.14
CA ASP A 291 6.78 17.23 1.68
C ASP A 291 7.62 17.49 0.44
N ARG A 292 8.85 16.97 0.39
CA ARG A 292 9.69 17.06 -0.82
C ARG A 292 9.18 16.28 -2.02
N SER A 293 8.33 15.26 -1.83
CA SER A 293 7.69 14.53 -2.95
C SER A 293 6.42 15.21 -3.46
N PHE A 294 5.68 15.89 -2.59
CA PHE A 294 4.34 16.41 -2.89
C PHE A 294 4.28 17.95 -3.00
N GLY A 295 5.35 18.66 -2.61
CA GLY A 295 5.40 20.13 -2.62
C GLY A 295 4.48 20.77 -1.60
N THR A 296 4.40 20.17 -0.40
CA THR A 296 3.58 20.63 0.73
C THR A 296 4.39 21.27 1.85
#